data_AF-A0A2X2VXS1-F1
#
_entry.id   AF-A0A2X2VXS1-F1
#
_cell.length_a   1.000
_cell.length_b   1.000
_cell.length_c   1.000
_cell.angle_alpha   90.00
_cell.angle_beta   90.00
_cell.angle_gamma   90.00
#
_symmetry.space_group_name_H-M   'P 1'
#
loop_
_entity.id
_entity.type
_entity.pdbx_description
1 polymer ?
#
loop_
_entity_poly.entity_id
_entity_poly.type
_entity_poly.pdbx_seq_one_letter_code
_entity_poly.pdbx_strand_id
1 'polypeptide(L)' 'MQSELQTALFQAFDTLNLQRIKTFSVPPVTLCGLGALSACGQEAQTRGLTHLFVMVDSFSASGRDDRRA' A
#
# COMPACT_ATOMS: atom_id res chain seq x y z
N MET A 1 -24.40 3.14 -23.35
CA MET A 1 -25.01 4.19 -22.51
C MET A 1 -24.74 4.03 -21.01
N GLN A 2 -25.20 2.97 -20.31
CA GLN A 2 -24.95 2.82 -18.86
C GLN A 2 -23.45 2.69 -18.50
N SER A 3 -22.68 1.93 -19.28
CA SER A 3 -21.24 1.74 -19.10
C SER A 3 -20.43 3.01 -19.32
N GLU A 4 -20.83 3.83 -20.30
CA GLU A 4 -20.17 5.11 -20.62
C GLU A 4 -20.37 6.12 -19.50
N LEU A 5 -21.58 6.18 -18.93
CA LEU A 5 -21.87 7.04 -17.78
C LEU A 5 -21.08 6.60 -16.55
N GLN A 6 -21.03 5.30 -16.26
CA GLN A 6 -20.24 4.76 -15.15
C GLN A 6 -18.74 5.08 -15.31
N THR A 7 -18.23 4.96 -16.53
CA THR A 7 -16.83 5.28 -16.85
C THR A 7 -16.54 6.77 -16.66
N ALA A 8 -17.42 7.65 -17.14
CA ALA A 8 -17.30 9.10 -16.96
C ALA A 8 -17.34 9.51 -15.49
N LEU A 9 -18.19 8.85 -14.67
CA LEU A 9 -18.25 9.07 -13.23
C LEU A 9 -16.95 8.65 -12.53
N PHE A 10 -16.43 7.45 -12.85
CA PHE A 10 -15.14 7.01 -12.29
C PHE A 10 -14.01 7.97 -12.61
N GLN A 11 -13.93 8.45 -13.86
CA GLN A 11 -12.92 9.43 -14.27
C GLN A 11 -13.06 10.78 -13.55
N ALA A 12 -14.30 11.26 -13.36
CA ALA A 12 -14.56 12.49 -12.62
C ALA A 12 -14.15 12.34 -11.14
N PHE A 13 -14.47 11.20 -10.51
CA PHE A 13 -14.04 10.91 -9.14
C PHE A 13 -12.53 10.82 -9.02
N ASP A 14 -11.86 10.16 -9.96
CA ASP A 14 -10.39 10.03 -9.94
C ASP A 14 -9.71 11.41 -10.08
N THR A 15 -10.27 12.29 -10.92
CA THR A 15 -9.83 13.68 -11.08
C THR A 15 -10.03 14.51 -9.81
N LEU A 16 -11.16 14.33 -9.12
CA LEU A 16 -11.42 14.98 -7.83
C LEU A 16 -10.50 14.44 -6.72
N ASN A 17 -10.20 13.14 -6.75
CA ASN A 17 -9.28 12.51 -5.81
C ASN A 17 -7.84 12.95 -6.05
N LEU A 18 -7.41 13.12 -7.31
CA LEU A 18 -6.11 13.68 -7.71
C LEU A 18 -5.85 15.04 -7.06
N GLN A 19 -6.87 15.90 -6.93
CA GLN A 19 -6.74 17.19 -6.22
C GLN A 19 -6.51 17.06 -4.71
N ARG A 20 -6.74 15.88 -4.13
CA ARG A 20 -6.48 15.56 -2.71
C ARG A 20 -5.27 14.63 -2.52
N ILE A 21 -4.64 14.15 -3.61
CA ILE A 21 -3.42 13.35 -3.51
C ILE A 21 -2.30 14.24 -2.99
N LYS A 22 -1.79 13.90 -1.81
CA LYS A 22 -0.54 14.46 -1.31
C LYS A 22 0.60 13.55 -1.78
N THR A 23 1.39 14.03 -2.73
CA THR A 23 2.58 13.33 -3.22
C THR A 23 3.69 13.44 -2.19
N PHE A 24 4.07 12.32 -1.58
CA PHE A 24 5.21 12.22 -0.67
C PHE A 24 6.35 11.48 -1.38
N SER A 25 7.35 12.22 -1.86
CA SER A 25 8.50 11.64 -2.55
C SER A 25 9.58 11.29 -1.53
N VAL A 26 9.48 10.10 -0.94
CA VAL A 26 10.61 9.51 -0.21
C VAL A 26 11.30 8.53 -1.14
N PRO A 27 12.64 8.55 -1.23
CA PRO A 27 13.37 7.51 -1.93
C PRO A 27 12.89 6.12 -1.45
N PRO A 28 12.49 5.23 -2.38
CA PRO A 28 12.09 3.89 -2.03
C PRO A 28 13.26 3.18 -1.33
N VAL A 29 12.96 2.45 -0.27
CA VAL A 29 13.94 1.61 0.43
C VAL A 29 13.57 0.16 0.23
N THR A 30 14.55 -0.61 -0.25
CA THR A 30 14.45 -2.06 -0.44
C THR A 30 15.12 -2.74 0.74
N LEU A 31 14.35 -3.53 1.49
CA LEU A 31 14.85 -4.32 2.62
C LEU A 31 14.92 -5.79 2.20
N CYS A 32 16.09 -6.42 2.39
CA CYS A 32 16.34 -7.81 2.02
C CYS A 32 16.98 -8.57 3.19
N GLY A 33 16.56 -9.82 3.42
CA GLY A 33 17.11 -10.69 4.46
C GLY A 33 16.12 -11.03 5.58
N LEU A 34 16.55 -11.86 6.52
CA LEU A 34 15.77 -12.23 7.70
C LEU A 34 15.46 -10.96 8.52
N GLY A 35 14.19 -10.78 8.87
CA GLY A 35 13.74 -9.59 9.62
C GLY A 35 13.47 -8.34 8.77
N ALA A 36 13.53 -8.43 7.43
CA ALA A 36 13.18 -7.28 6.56
C ALA A 36 11.77 -6.73 6.84
N LEU A 37 10.82 -7.61 7.17
CA LEU A 37 9.45 -7.20 7.51
C LEU A 37 9.37 -6.44 8.84
N SER A 38 10.13 -6.84 9.87
CA SER A 38 10.17 -6.12 11.14
C SER A 38 10.91 -4.79 11.03
N ALA A 39 11.95 -4.72 10.20
CA ALA A 39 12.68 -3.48 9.89
C ALA A 39 11.81 -2.45 9.15
N CYS A 40 10.84 -2.90 8.32
CA CYS A 40 9.90 -2.02 7.62
C CYS A 40 9.11 -1.12 8.58
N GLY A 41 8.69 -1.65 9.74
CA GLY A 41 7.99 -0.87 10.76
C GLY A 41 8.86 0.24 11.37
N GLN A 42 10.14 -0.05 11.62
CA GLN A 42 11.08 0.95 12.13
C GLN A 42 11.39 2.03 11.09
N GLU A 43 11.59 1.64 9.84
CA GLU A 43 11.78 2.57 8.71
C GLU A 43 10.58 3.51 8.53
N ALA A 44 9.36 3.02 8.69
CA ALA A 44 8.18 3.87 8.63
C ALA A 44 8.14 4.87 9.80
N GLN A 45 8.51 4.43 11.01
CA GLN A 45 8.52 5.26 12.20
C GLN A 45 9.57 6.37 12.13
N THR A 46 10.81 6.08 11.71
CA THR A 46 11.88 7.08 11.54
C THR A 46 11.52 8.13 10.48
N ARG A 47 10.69 7.77 9.49
CA ARG A 47 10.15 8.69 8.48
C ARG A 47 8.92 9.47 8.94
N GLY A 48 8.42 9.24 10.16
CA GLY A 48 7.24 9.90 10.70
C GLY A 48 5.92 9.47 10.01
N LEU A 49 5.90 8.30 9.37
CA LEU A 49 4.70 7.79 8.70
C LEU A 49 3.74 7.17 9.74
N THR A 50 2.56 7.75 9.89
CA THR A 50 1.55 7.32 10.88
C THR A 50 0.46 6.42 10.29
N HIS A 51 0.25 6.48 8.98
CA HIS A 51 -0.74 5.68 8.26
C HIS A 51 -0.09 5.04 7.03
N LEU A 52 -0.03 3.71 7.02
CA LEU A 52 0.60 2.92 5.98
C LEU A 52 -0.46 2.15 5.20
N PHE A 53 -0.44 2.27 3.88
CA PHE A 53 -1.14 1.35 2.99
C PHE A 53 -0.15 0.28 2.55
N VAL A 54 -0.46 -0.98 2.82
CA VAL A 54 0.43 -2.11 2.52
C VAL A 54 -0.19 -2.92 1.38
N MET A 55 0.55 -3.03 0.28
CA MET A 55 0.21 -3.91 -0.83
C MET A 55 1.10 -5.14 -0.76
N VAL A 56 0.47 -6.31 -0.71
CA VAL A 56 1.15 -7.60 -0.51
C VAL A 56 0.76 -8.51 -1.66
N ASP A 57 1.72 -9.21 -2.24
CA ASP A 57 1.41 -10.22 -3.24
C ASP A 57 0.67 -11.41 -2.61
N SER A 58 -0.30 -11.93 -3.32
CA SER A 58 -1.21 -13.02 -2.93
C SER A 58 -0.50 -14.25 -2.34
N PHE A 59 0.73 -14.53 -2.76
CA PHE A 59 1.53 -15.65 -2.26
C PHE A 59 2.01 -15.50 -0.80
N SER A 60 2.08 -14.27 -0.28
CA SER A 60 2.73 -13.96 1.01
C SER A 60 1.77 -13.76 2.20
N ALA A 61 0.45 -13.81 1.96
CA ALA A 61 -0.57 -13.67 3.02
C ALA A 61 -0.90 -14.98 3.76
N SER A 62 -0.39 -16.13 3.30
CA SER A 62 -0.49 -17.40 4.00
C SER A 62 0.51 -17.42 5.15
N GLY A 63 0.09 -16.92 6.31
CA GLY A 63 0.78 -17.23 7.57
C GLY A 63 0.83 -18.75 7.72
N ARG A 64 2.04 -19.30 7.86
CA ARG A 64 2.22 -20.69 8.30
C ARG A 64 1.63 -20.76 9.71
N ASP A 65 0.40 -21.25 9.82
CA ASP A 65 -0.24 -21.55 11.10
C ASP A 65 0.44 -22.81 11.66
N ASP A 66 1.57 -22.65 12.36
CA ASP A 66 2.26 -23.70 13.12
C ASP A 66 1.46 -24.10 14.39
N ARG A 67 0.13 -24.18 14.29
CA ARG A 67 -0.77 -24.73 15.34
C ARG A 67 -1.17 -26.19 15.07
N ARG A 68 -0.38 -26.94 14.31
CA ARG A 68 -0.47 -28.40 14.24
C ARG A 68 0.87 -29.03 14.63
N ALA A 69 1.14 -29.04 15.93
CA ALA A 69 2.04 -29.97 16.59
C ALA A 69 1.24 -30.74 17.63
#